data_AF-A0A8T3NLS7-F1
#
_entry.id   AF-A0A8T3NLS7-F1
#
_cell.length_a   1.000
_cell.length_b   1.000
_cell.length_c   1.000
_cell.angle_alpha   90.00
_cell.angle_beta   90.00
_cell.angle_gamma   90.00
#
_symmetry.space_group_name_H-M   'P 1'
#
loop_
_entity.id
_entity.type
_entity.pdbx_description
1 polymer ?
#
loop_
_entity_poly.entity_id
_entity_poly.type
_entity_poly.pdbx_seq_one_letter_code
_entity_poly.pdbx_strand_id
1 'polypeptide(L)'
;MGGGLWVSYLIVFLASACTLVLEIVAGRILAPFIGVSLYTWTSIIGVVLAGISLGNYLGGVVADRIGSRRTLGLILLGGGLTSLVVLPLATVDLTLIFPRSYPLMLRIVLLTSLLFFPPSLVLGMVSPVVVKLALTDLKQTGNVVGKIYAFSTLGSIVGTFATGFVLISSFGTRTIVFGVGIVLLGMALLFGDFFRARKADLGVGVAAALVLGLLLYQIDTRNALASTCYKETDYYCIKVTDHIVSSDRLLKTLVLDHLIHSYNSVDDPTYLQYGYIKVDAEMTEYVAQKTPDYRAFFVGGGAYTLPRYMEVRHP
;
A
#
# COMPACT_ATOMS: atom_id res chain seq x y z
N MET A 1 24.01 1.78 -33.31
CA MET A 1 24.49 1.66 -31.90
C MET A 1 23.67 2.50 -30.90
N GLY A 2 22.37 2.81 -31.14
CA GLY A 2 21.57 3.70 -30.27
C GLY A 2 20.43 3.07 -29.45
N GLY A 3 20.05 1.81 -29.73
CA GLY A 3 18.84 1.22 -29.13
C GLY A 3 18.97 0.77 -27.67
N GLY A 4 20.18 0.54 -27.15
CA GLY A 4 20.39 -0.04 -25.82
C GLY A 4 20.16 0.93 -24.65
N LEU A 5 20.51 2.22 -24.83
CA LEU A 5 20.46 3.20 -23.74
C LEU A 5 19.02 3.65 -23.42
N TRP A 6 18.16 3.79 -24.44
CA TRP A 6 16.75 4.10 -24.25
C TRP A 6 16.02 3.03 -23.44
N VAL A 7 16.38 1.76 -23.66
CA VAL A 7 15.86 0.63 -22.88
C VAL A 7 16.27 0.75 -21.40
N SER A 8 17.53 1.08 -21.11
CA SER A 8 17.99 1.31 -19.74
C SER A 8 17.21 2.44 -19.04
N TYR A 9 16.95 3.54 -19.74
CA TYR A 9 16.17 4.66 -19.19
C TYR A 9 14.72 4.26 -18.92
N LEU A 10 14.09 3.51 -19.82
CA LEU A 10 12.73 3.02 -19.64
C LEU A 10 12.62 2.04 -18.46
N ILE A 11 13.58 1.13 -18.30
CA ILE A 11 13.59 0.17 -17.19
C ILE A 11 13.66 0.89 -15.85
N VAL A 12 14.57 1.85 -15.72
CA VAL A 12 14.75 2.59 -14.46
C VAL A 12 13.54 3.50 -14.19
N PHE A 13 12.99 4.14 -15.22
CA PHE A 13 11.76 4.92 -15.10
C PHE A 13 10.60 4.07 -14.55
N LEU A 14 10.32 2.92 -15.18
CA LEU A 14 9.22 2.05 -14.76
C LEU A 14 9.46 1.43 -13.39
N ALA A 15 10.68 0.96 -13.11
CA ALA A 15 11.01 0.40 -11.81
C ALA A 15 10.86 1.44 -10.69
N SER A 16 11.35 2.67 -10.89
CA SER A 16 11.20 3.76 -9.92
C SER A 16 9.75 4.22 -9.77
N ALA A 17 8.96 4.23 -10.85
CA ALA A 17 7.52 4.47 -10.77
C ALA A 17 6.84 3.40 -9.92
N CYS A 18 7.12 2.10 -10.16
CA CYS A 18 6.59 0.99 -9.37
C CYS A 18 6.97 1.07 -7.89
N THR A 19 8.23 1.43 -7.56
CA THR A 19 8.66 1.61 -6.17
C THR A 19 7.82 2.66 -5.45
N LEU A 20 7.60 3.82 -6.08
CA LEU A 20 6.84 4.91 -5.47
C LEU A 20 5.33 4.62 -5.45
N VAL A 21 4.80 3.88 -6.44
CA VAL A 21 3.43 3.38 -6.41
C VAL A 21 3.22 2.48 -5.19
N LEU A 22 4.14 1.54 -4.92
CA LEU A 22 4.07 0.68 -3.74
C LEU A 22 4.16 1.48 -2.44
N GLU A 23 5.03 2.49 -2.37
CA GLU A 23 5.18 3.35 -1.19
C GLU A 23 3.89 4.10 -0.85
N ILE A 24 3.22 4.69 -1.85
CA ILE A 24 1.95 5.40 -1.63
C ILE A 24 0.82 4.44 -1.27
N VAL A 25 0.75 3.28 -1.94
CA VAL A 25 -0.27 2.25 -1.64
C VAL A 25 -0.07 1.62 -0.27
N ALA A 26 1.17 1.55 0.24
CA ALA A 26 1.47 1.01 1.55
C ALA A 26 0.66 1.66 2.67
N GLY A 27 0.49 2.99 2.62
CA GLY A 27 -0.32 3.73 3.60
C GLY A 27 -1.76 3.23 3.67
N ARG A 28 -2.36 2.93 2.51
CA ARG A 28 -3.74 2.46 2.43
C ARG A 28 -3.90 0.98 2.77
N ILE A 29 -2.93 0.15 2.39
CA ILE A 29 -2.93 -1.28 2.79
C ILE A 29 -2.77 -1.42 4.29
N LEU A 30 -1.94 -0.58 4.92
CA LEU A 30 -1.69 -0.62 6.36
C LEU A 30 -2.77 0.08 7.21
N ALA A 31 -3.51 1.03 6.63
CA ALA A 31 -4.51 1.82 7.35
C ALA A 31 -5.53 0.97 8.16
N PRO A 32 -6.09 -0.14 7.65
CA PRO A 32 -7.02 -0.96 8.44
C PRO A 32 -6.40 -1.66 9.65
N PHE A 33 -5.07 -1.88 9.65
CA PHE A 33 -4.36 -2.63 10.68
C PHE A 33 -3.83 -1.74 11.81
N ILE A 34 -3.34 -0.56 11.45
CA ILE A 34 -2.62 0.33 12.36
C ILE A 34 -3.07 1.80 12.31
N GLY A 35 -4.04 2.11 11.43
CA GLY A 35 -4.54 3.46 11.22
C GLY A 35 -3.61 4.34 10.39
N VAL A 36 -4.12 5.52 10.03
CA VAL A 36 -3.35 6.57 9.35
C VAL A 36 -2.88 7.58 10.40
N SER A 37 -1.57 7.71 10.57
CA SER A 37 -0.96 8.62 11.55
C SER A 37 0.40 9.11 11.07
N LEU A 38 0.96 10.12 11.75
CA LEU A 38 2.35 10.53 11.57
C LEU A 38 3.32 9.35 11.74
N TYR A 39 3.07 8.47 12.71
CA TYR A 39 3.91 7.29 12.95
C TYR A 39 3.85 6.29 11.79
N THR A 40 2.65 6.07 11.23
CA THR A 40 2.45 5.17 10.08
C THR A 40 3.22 5.68 8.87
N TRP A 41 3.07 6.95 8.50
CA TRP A 41 3.79 7.55 7.36
C TRP A 41 5.30 7.62 7.58
N THR A 42 5.74 7.99 8.78
CA THR A 42 7.17 8.00 9.15
C THR A 42 7.78 6.61 8.98
N SER A 43 7.06 5.57 9.40
CA SER A 43 7.52 4.19 9.23
C SER A 43 7.56 3.76 7.78
N ILE A 44 6.56 4.09 6.96
CA ILE A 44 6.52 3.75 5.53
C ILE A 44 7.73 4.35 4.82
N ILE A 45 7.90 5.66 4.93
CA ILE A 45 9.02 6.37 4.30
C ILE A 45 10.35 5.80 4.81
N GLY A 46 10.51 5.65 6.12
CA GLY A 46 11.73 5.13 6.73
C GLY A 46 12.09 3.72 6.26
N VAL A 47 11.13 2.80 6.22
CA VAL A 47 11.34 1.40 5.81
C VAL A 47 11.61 1.30 4.31
N VAL A 48 10.85 2.02 3.48
CA VAL A 48 11.03 2.01 2.02
C VAL A 48 12.38 2.60 1.66
N LEU A 49 12.76 3.74 2.24
CA LEU A 49 14.09 4.34 2.05
C LEU A 49 15.22 3.44 2.56
N ALA A 50 15.05 2.76 3.70
CA ALA A 50 16.02 1.79 4.19
C ALA A 50 16.17 0.61 3.23
N GLY A 51 15.05 0.11 2.68
CA GLY A 51 15.03 -0.91 1.64
C GLY A 51 15.77 -0.45 0.38
N ILE A 52 15.43 0.72 -0.16
CA ILE A 52 16.09 1.29 -1.34
C ILE A 52 17.59 1.50 -1.09
N SER A 53 17.98 2.02 0.08
CA SER A 53 19.38 2.25 0.44
C SER A 53 20.18 0.95 0.47
N LEU A 54 19.68 -0.06 1.20
CA LEU A 54 20.33 -1.37 1.26
C LEU A 54 20.30 -2.06 -0.12
N GLY A 55 19.21 -1.93 -0.86
CA GLY A 55 19.06 -2.40 -2.23
C GLY A 55 20.08 -1.78 -3.17
N ASN A 56 20.33 -0.48 -3.10
CA ASN A 56 21.35 0.20 -3.89
C ASN A 56 22.75 -0.32 -3.56
N TYR A 57 23.06 -0.50 -2.27
CA TYR A 57 24.35 -1.05 -1.84
C TYR A 57 24.56 -2.48 -2.35
N LEU A 58 23.61 -3.38 -2.06
CA LEU A 58 23.69 -4.78 -2.49
C LEU A 58 23.64 -4.90 -4.02
N GLY A 59 22.82 -4.09 -4.68
CA GLY A 59 22.73 -3.99 -6.12
C GLY A 59 24.06 -3.59 -6.76
N GLY A 60 24.81 -2.67 -6.15
CA GLY A 60 26.16 -2.32 -6.58
C GLY A 60 27.13 -3.50 -6.48
N VAL A 61 27.13 -4.20 -5.35
CA VAL A 61 27.96 -5.41 -5.16
C VAL A 61 27.60 -6.50 -6.18
N VAL A 62 26.31 -6.72 -6.43
CA VAL A 62 25.80 -7.67 -7.41
C VAL A 62 26.18 -7.24 -8.83
N ALA A 63 26.09 -5.95 -9.14
CA ALA A 63 26.47 -5.40 -10.44
C ALA A 63 27.95 -5.61 -10.75
N ASP A 64 28.84 -5.47 -9.77
CA ASP A 64 30.27 -5.67 -9.98
C ASP A 64 30.67 -7.15 -10.09
N ARG A 65 30.00 -8.05 -9.35
CA ARG A 65 30.32 -9.49 -9.38
C ARG A 65 29.70 -10.21 -10.57
N ILE A 66 28.42 -9.98 -10.84
CA ILE A 66 27.62 -10.75 -11.80
C ILE A 66 26.69 -9.84 -12.63
N GLY A 67 27.05 -8.57 -12.84
CA GLY A 67 26.25 -7.62 -13.63
C GLY A 67 25.98 -8.13 -15.05
N SER A 68 24.74 -8.54 -15.30
CA SER A 68 24.29 -9.04 -16.60
C SER A 68 22.81 -8.72 -16.79
N ARG A 69 22.33 -8.75 -18.05
CA ARG A 69 20.89 -8.61 -18.35
C ARG A 69 20.04 -9.66 -17.63
N ARG A 70 20.59 -10.87 -17.46
CA ARG A 70 19.97 -11.93 -16.66
C ARG A 70 19.81 -11.52 -15.19
N THR A 71 20.84 -10.95 -14.59
CA THR A 71 20.79 -10.49 -13.20
C THR A 71 19.73 -9.41 -13.02
N LEU A 72 19.64 -8.47 -13.96
CA LEU A 72 18.57 -7.48 -14.00
C LEU A 72 17.18 -8.13 -14.10
N GLY A 73 17.01 -9.12 -14.99
CA GLY A 73 15.78 -9.89 -15.11
C GLY A 73 15.39 -10.60 -13.81
N LEU A 74 16.35 -11.21 -13.10
CA LEU A 74 16.11 -11.89 -11.82
C LEU A 74 15.72 -10.90 -10.72
N ILE A 75 16.31 -9.71 -10.69
CA ILE A 75 15.94 -8.65 -9.76
C ILE A 75 14.51 -8.17 -10.04
N LEU A 76 14.16 -7.91 -11.31
CA LEU A 76 12.80 -7.52 -11.69
C LEU A 76 11.77 -8.62 -11.37
N LEU A 77 12.12 -9.89 -11.60
CA LEU A 77 11.31 -11.04 -11.24
C LEU A 77 11.10 -11.12 -9.73
N GLY A 78 12.17 -10.98 -8.96
CA GLY A 78 12.12 -10.90 -7.50
C GLY A 78 11.27 -9.73 -7.00
N GLY A 79 11.38 -8.56 -7.63
CA GLY A 79 10.58 -7.38 -7.31
C GLY A 79 9.10 -7.60 -7.57
N GLY A 80 8.76 -8.23 -8.70
CA GLY A 80 7.39 -8.61 -9.02
C GLY A 80 6.81 -9.62 -8.01
N LEU A 81 7.54 -10.69 -7.73
CA LEU A 81 7.10 -11.72 -6.77
C LEU A 81 6.96 -11.18 -5.35
N THR A 82 7.95 -10.42 -4.86
CA THR A 82 7.89 -9.80 -3.52
C THR A 82 6.77 -8.78 -3.40
N SER A 83 6.44 -8.06 -4.48
CA SER A 83 5.26 -7.18 -4.51
C SER A 83 3.95 -7.97 -4.45
N LEU A 84 3.85 -9.09 -5.17
CA LEU A 84 2.65 -9.94 -5.15
C LEU A 84 2.42 -10.62 -3.79
N VAL A 85 3.49 -10.97 -3.06
CA VAL A 85 3.41 -11.55 -1.71
C VAL A 85 2.70 -10.63 -0.72
N VAL A 86 2.73 -9.30 -0.93
CA VAL A 86 2.03 -8.33 -0.08
C VAL A 86 0.52 -8.62 0.02
N LEU A 87 -0.09 -9.07 -1.08
CA LEU A 87 -1.54 -9.30 -1.17
C LEU A 87 -2.05 -10.40 -0.23
N PRO A 88 -1.60 -11.67 -0.34
CA PRO A 88 -2.03 -12.71 0.59
C PRO A 88 -1.57 -12.42 2.01
N LEU A 89 -0.41 -11.79 2.21
CA LEU A 89 0.08 -11.45 3.55
C LEU A 89 -0.81 -10.42 4.24
N ALA A 90 -1.36 -9.46 3.50
CA ALA A 90 -2.35 -8.49 3.97
C ALA A 90 -3.76 -9.08 4.17
N THR A 91 -3.96 -10.38 4.02
CA THR A 91 -5.20 -11.08 4.44
C THR A 91 -5.04 -11.85 5.74
N VAL A 92 -3.80 -12.10 6.17
CA VAL A 92 -3.51 -12.81 7.42
C VAL A 92 -3.85 -11.90 8.59
N ASP A 93 -4.36 -12.46 9.69
CA ASP A 93 -4.46 -11.73 10.95
C ASP A 93 -3.05 -11.48 11.50
N LEU A 94 -2.47 -10.34 11.15
CA LEU A 94 -1.12 -9.96 11.54
C LEU A 94 -0.99 -9.71 13.05
N THR A 95 -2.10 -9.64 13.80
CA THR A 95 -2.04 -9.58 15.27
C THR A 95 -1.53 -10.88 15.89
N LEU A 96 -1.60 -12.00 15.17
CA LEU A 96 -0.99 -13.27 15.56
C LEU A 96 0.54 -13.24 15.46
N ILE A 97 1.08 -12.42 14.56
CA ILE A 97 2.53 -12.27 14.34
C ILE A 97 3.10 -11.18 15.25
N PHE A 98 2.38 -10.07 15.38
CA PHE A 98 2.75 -8.95 16.25
C PHE A 98 1.62 -8.66 17.25
N PRO A 99 1.68 -9.30 18.44
CA PRO A 99 0.66 -9.17 19.47
C PRO A 99 0.46 -7.72 19.93
N ARG A 100 -0.73 -7.43 20.47
CA ARG A 100 -1.10 -6.11 21.02
C ARG A 100 -0.25 -5.69 22.23
N SER A 101 0.55 -6.60 22.81
CA SER A 101 1.48 -6.29 23.90
C SER A 101 2.68 -5.46 23.44
N TYR A 102 3.03 -5.46 22.14
CA TYR A 102 4.11 -4.62 21.64
C TYR A 102 3.73 -3.14 21.63
N PRO A 103 4.70 -2.24 21.91
CA PRO A 103 4.50 -0.80 21.74
C PRO A 103 4.01 -0.48 20.31
N LEU A 104 3.05 0.45 20.19
CA LEU A 104 2.40 0.78 18.92
C LEU A 104 3.43 1.14 17.83
N MET A 105 4.42 1.98 18.16
CA MET A 105 5.45 2.41 17.20
C MET A 105 6.27 1.23 16.66
N LEU A 106 6.68 0.32 17.54
CA LEU A 106 7.44 -0.88 17.16
C LEU A 106 6.60 -1.78 16.25
N ARG A 107 5.31 -1.97 16.57
CA ARG A 107 4.39 -2.76 15.76
C ARG A 107 4.22 -2.17 14.36
N ILE A 108 4.08 -0.84 14.25
CA ILE A 108 3.98 -0.15 12.96
C ILE A 108 5.23 -0.42 12.12
N VAL A 109 6.42 -0.28 12.69
CA VAL A 109 7.69 -0.52 11.99
C VAL A 109 7.83 -1.97 11.55
N LEU A 110 7.51 -2.92 12.42
CA LEU A 110 7.63 -4.35 12.11
C LEU A 110 6.66 -4.78 11.01
N LEU A 111 5.40 -4.34 11.07
CA LEU A 111 4.40 -4.62 10.03
C LEU A 111 4.80 -4.01 8.69
N THR A 112 5.19 -2.74 8.71
CA THR A 112 5.64 -2.04 7.49
C THR A 112 6.87 -2.71 6.90
N SER A 113 7.83 -3.11 7.74
CA SER A 113 9.03 -3.84 7.33
C SER A 113 8.68 -5.19 6.72
N LEU A 114 7.83 -5.97 7.37
CA LEU A 114 7.43 -7.28 6.87
C LEU A 114 6.81 -7.21 5.46
N LEU A 115 5.97 -6.20 5.21
CA LEU A 115 5.24 -6.07 3.95
C LEU A 115 6.07 -5.36 2.85
N PHE A 116 6.68 -4.22 3.16
CA PHE A 116 7.21 -3.31 2.13
C PHE A 116 8.75 -3.23 2.09
N PHE A 117 9.47 -3.74 3.08
CA PHE A 117 10.93 -3.81 3.00
C PHE A 117 11.41 -4.76 1.89
N PRO A 118 10.90 -6.00 1.73
CA PRO A 118 11.36 -6.91 0.69
C PRO A 118 11.22 -6.35 -0.74
N PRO A 119 10.05 -5.84 -1.19
CA PRO A 119 9.94 -5.29 -2.55
C PRO A 119 10.80 -4.03 -2.73
N SER A 120 10.88 -3.15 -1.72
CA SER A 120 11.70 -1.94 -1.80
C SER A 120 13.20 -2.24 -1.91
N LEU A 121 13.66 -3.25 -1.19
CA LEU A 121 15.05 -3.73 -1.25
C LEU A 121 15.39 -4.27 -2.63
N VAL A 122 14.53 -5.13 -3.19
CA VAL A 122 14.79 -5.74 -4.50
C VAL A 122 14.73 -4.69 -5.61
N LEU A 123 13.72 -3.79 -5.58
CA LEU A 123 13.63 -2.71 -6.56
C LEU A 123 14.78 -1.70 -6.44
N GLY A 124 15.30 -1.48 -5.23
CA GLY A 124 16.50 -0.66 -5.01
C GLY A 124 17.75 -1.21 -5.72
N MET A 125 17.81 -2.51 -6.01
CA MET A 125 18.95 -3.10 -6.73
C MET A 125 18.95 -2.80 -8.23
N VAL A 126 17.84 -2.30 -8.80
CA VAL A 126 17.70 -2.10 -10.26
C VAL A 126 18.66 -1.02 -10.76
N SER A 127 18.72 0.14 -10.12
CA SER A 127 19.49 1.29 -10.61
C SER A 127 21.00 1.01 -10.73
N PRO A 128 21.69 0.46 -9.71
CA PRO A 128 23.12 0.14 -9.84
C PRO A 128 23.42 -0.88 -10.95
N VAL A 129 22.57 -1.90 -11.12
CA VAL A 129 22.74 -2.91 -12.16
C VAL A 129 22.53 -2.32 -13.55
N VAL A 130 21.51 -1.47 -13.73
CA VAL A 130 21.28 -0.78 -15.00
C VAL A 130 22.43 0.19 -15.33
N VAL A 131 22.94 0.92 -14.34
CA VAL A 131 24.13 1.77 -14.51
C VAL A 131 25.31 0.95 -15.03
N LYS A 132 25.63 -0.18 -14.38
CA LYS A 132 26.71 -1.06 -14.81
C LYS A 132 26.55 -1.55 -16.25
N LEU A 133 25.33 -1.89 -16.67
CA LEU A 133 25.04 -2.36 -18.02
C LEU A 133 25.06 -1.25 -19.08
N ALA A 134 24.79 0.00 -18.70
CA ALA A 134 24.78 1.15 -19.59
C ALA A 134 26.16 1.81 -19.78
N LEU A 135 27.10 1.56 -18.85
CA LEU A 135 28.45 2.09 -18.92
C LEU A 135 29.33 1.28 -19.88
N THR A 136 29.54 1.81 -21.08
CA THR A 136 30.44 1.21 -22.09
C THR A 136 31.74 1.99 -22.30
N ASP A 137 31.79 3.27 -21.93
CA ASP A 137 32.96 4.15 -22.09
C ASP A 137 33.17 5.02 -20.84
N LEU A 138 34.37 4.99 -20.28
CA LEU A 138 34.76 5.74 -19.09
C LEU A 138 34.62 7.27 -19.29
N LYS A 139 34.77 7.77 -20.53
CA LYS A 139 34.69 9.21 -20.84
C LYS A 139 33.28 9.80 -20.68
N GLN A 140 32.22 8.99 -20.77
CA GLN A 140 30.83 9.45 -20.68
C GLN A 140 30.11 9.01 -19.40
N THR A 141 30.85 8.45 -18.44
CA THR A 141 30.30 7.86 -17.20
C THR A 141 29.34 8.80 -16.47
N GLY A 142 29.75 10.06 -16.24
CA GLY A 142 28.93 11.03 -15.52
C GLY A 142 27.61 11.35 -16.21
N ASN A 143 27.61 11.51 -17.54
CA ASN A 143 26.41 11.84 -18.31
C ASN A 143 25.41 10.66 -18.33
N VAL A 144 25.90 9.43 -18.47
CA VAL A 144 25.05 8.23 -18.47
C VAL A 144 24.42 8.03 -17.09
N VAL A 145 25.21 8.12 -16.03
CA VAL A 145 24.74 8.00 -14.64
C VAL A 145 23.72 9.09 -14.33
N GLY A 146 24.02 10.35 -14.66
CA GLY A 146 23.12 11.48 -14.46
C GLY A 146 21.77 11.30 -15.16
N LYS A 147 21.77 10.83 -16.42
CA LYS A 147 20.53 10.53 -17.14
C LYS A 147 19.73 9.39 -16.50
N ILE A 148 20.38 8.33 -16.05
CA ILE A 148 19.71 7.22 -15.35
C ILE A 148 19.00 7.72 -14.09
N TYR A 149 19.68 8.54 -13.27
CA TYR A 149 19.07 9.14 -12.09
C TYR A 149 17.92 10.10 -12.47
N ALA A 150 18.08 10.92 -13.51
CA ALA A 150 17.02 11.82 -13.96
C ALA A 150 15.74 11.05 -14.37
N PHE A 151 15.88 9.96 -15.15
CA PHE A 151 14.75 9.12 -15.53
C PHE A 151 14.17 8.32 -14.34
N SER A 152 15.01 7.91 -13.38
CA SER A 152 14.58 7.31 -12.11
C SER A 152 13.67 8.27 -11.35
N THR A 153 14.14 9.49 -11.11
CA THR A 153 13.37 10.53 -10.39
C THR A 153 12.11 10.91 -11.14
N LEU A 154 12.17 11.02 -12.48
CA LEU A 154 10.97 11.31 -13.28
C LEU A 154 9.93 10.17 -13.15
N GLY A 155 10.38 8.92 -13.19
CA GLY A 155 9.52 7.75 -12.96
C GLY A 155 8.88 7.78 -11.57
N SER A 156 9.66 8.05 -10.54
CA SER A 156 9.17 8.25 -9.17
C SER A 156 8.09 9.33 -9.09
N ILE A 157 8.33 10.52 -9.67
CA ILE A 157 7.37 11.63 -9.67
C ILE A 157 6.07 11.24 -10.35
N VAL A 158 6.16 10.64 -11.55
CA VAL A 158 4.99 10.18 -12.31
C VAL A 158 4.23 9.12 -11.53
N GLY A 159 4.94 8.15 -10.94
CA GLY A 159 4.36 7.10 -10.10
C GLY A 159 3.63 7.68 -8.89
N THR A 160 4.22 8.65 -8.18
CA THR A 160 3.61 9.31 -7.02
C THR A 160 2.31 10.03 -7.41
N PHE A 161 2.33 10.90 -8.43
CA PHE A 161 1.13 11.64 -8.83
C PHE A 161 0.06 10.75 -9.46
N ALA A 162 0.45 9.80 -10.32
CA ALA A 162 -0.47 8.85 -10.90
C ALA A 162 -1.16 8.04 -9.80
N THR A 163 -0.42 7.58 -8.79
CA THR A 163 -0.99 6.81 -7.68
C THR A 163 -1.93 7.63 -6.83
N GLY A 164 -1.47 8.81 -6.38
CA GLY A 164 -2.22 9.67 -5.46
C GLY A 164 -3.48 10.27 -6.07
N PHE A 165 -3.47 10.59 -7.37
CA PHE A 165 -4.59 11.30 -8.01
C PHE A 165 -5.49 10.43 -8.88
N VAL A 166 -4.98 9.32 -9.44
CA VAL A 166 -5.71 8.56 -10.47
C VAL A 166 -5.87 7.09 -10.09
N LEU A 167 -4.76 6.40 -9.81
CA LEU A 167 -4.78 4.94 -9.71
C LEU A 167 -5.60 4.45 -8.50
N ILE A 168 -5.41 5.04 -7.32
CA ILE A 168 -6.13 4.62 -6.11
C ILE A 168 -7.65 4.75 -6.31
N SER A 169 -8.10 5.89 -6.81
CA SER A 169 -9.53 6.14 -7.04
C SER A 169 -10.11 5.26 -8.14
N SER A 170 -9.33 4.97 -9.20
CA SER A 170 -9.83 4.22 -10.37
C SER A 170 -9.81 2.70 -10.19
N PHE A 171 -8.80 2.16 -9.49
CA PHE A 171 -8.54 0.71 -9.46
C PHE A 171 -8.54 0.09 -8.06
N GLY A 172 -8.48 0.91 -7.00
CA GLY A 172 -8.30 0.42 -5.63
C GLY A 172 -6.88 -0.08 -5.34
N THR A 173 -6.55 -0.18 -4.07
CA THR A 173 -5.16 -0.38 -3.61
C THR A 173 -4.60 -1.76 -3.92
N ARG A 174 -5.39 -2.82 -3.71
CA ARG A 174 -4.97 -4.22 -3.96
C ARG A 174 -4.72 -4.50 -5.44
N THR A 175 -5.59 -3.98 -6.32
CA THR A 175 -5.44 -4.11 -7.79
C THR A 175 -4.16 -3.44 -8.28
N ILE A 176 -3.78 -2.30 -7.70
CA ILE A 176 -2.54 -1.59 -8.06
C ILE A 176 -1.31 -2.42 -7.70
N VAL A 177 -1.25 -3.01 -6.49
CA VAL A 177 -0.13 -3.88 -6.11
C VAL A 177 -0.03 -5.09 -7.04
N PHE A 178 -1.17 -5.69 -7.40
CA PHE A 178 -1.20 -6.77 -8.39
C PHE A 178 -0.63 -6.29 -9.74
N GLY A 179 -1.10 -5.14 -10.23
CA GLY A 179 -0.63 -4.54 -11.48
C GLY A 179 0.87 -4.24 -11.48
N VAL A 180 1.41 -3.71 -10.38
CA VAL A 180 2.86 -3.51 -10.20
C VAL A 180 3.60 -4.84 -10.32
N GLY A 181 3.11 -5.89 -9.66
CA GLY A 181 3.66 -7.24 -9.78
C GLY A 181 3.71 -7.72 -11.23
N ILE A 182 2.61 -7.58 -11.98
CA ILE A 182 2.52 -7.98 -13.39
C ILE A 182 3.46 -7.15 -14.28
N VAL A 183 3.54 -5.83 -14.08
CA VAL A 183 4.44 -4.95 -14.84
C VAL A 183 5.89 -5.38 -14.63
N LEU A 184 6.31 -5.62 -13.38
CA LEU A 184 7.67 -6.03 -13.05
C LEU A 184 8.01 -7.43 -13.61
N LEU A 185 7.07 -8.38 -13.54
CA LEU A 185 7.24 -9.71 -14.15
C LEU A 185 7.33 -9.61 -15.69
N GLY A 186 6.51 -8.76 -16.31
CA GLY A 186 6.58 -8.49 -17.75
C GLY A 186 7.93 -7.90 -18.14
N MET A 187 8.42 -6.92 -17.39
CA MET A 187 9.76 -6.35 -17.58
C MET A 187 10.86 -7.41 -17.40
N ALA A 188 10.74 -8.30 -16.42
CA ALA A 188 11.68 -9.38 -16.22
C ALA A 188 11.77 -10.29 -17.45
N LEU A 189 10.62 -10.70 -18.02
CA LEU A 189 10.57 -11.55 -19.21
C LEU A 189 11.13 -10.86 -20.45
N LEU A 190 10.84 -9.57 -20.63
CA LEU A 190 11.27 -8.80 -21.80
C LEU A 190 12.76 -8.45 -21.76
N PHE A 191 13.32 -8.13 -20.59
CA PHE A 191 14.68 -7.59 -20.47
C PHE A 191 15.69 -8.57 -19.84
N GLY A 192 15.22 -9.69 -19.29
CA GLY A 192 16.05 -10.67 -18.58
C GLY A 192 16.85 -11.64 -19.45
N ASP A 193 16.72 -11.58 -20.79
CA ASP A 193 17.39 -12.48 -21.74
C ASP A 193 17.23 -13.99 -21.42
N PHE A 194 16.15 -14.37 -20.71
CA PHE A 194 15.88 -15.75 -20.28
C PHE A 194 15.71 -16.74 -21.46
N PHE A 195 15.48 -16.24 -22.67
CA PHE A 195 15.30 -17.03 -23.88
C PHE A 195 16.59 -17.55 -24.52
N ARG A 196 17.79 -17.08 -24.12
CA ARG A 196 19.09 -17.61 -24.59
C ARG A 196 19.56 -18.86 -23.80
N ALA A 197 18.60 -19.71 -23.48
CA ALA A 197 18.61 -20.69 -22.40
C ALA A 197 19.87 -21.57 -22.25
N ARG A 198 20.46 -21.57 -21.04
CA ARG A 198 21.22 -22.70 -20.48
C ARG A 198 20.28 -23.59 -19.66
N LYS A 199 20.62 -24.88 -19.46
CA LYS A 199 19.81 -25.83 -18.65
C LYS A 199 19.47 -25.32 -17.24
N ALA A 200 20.32 -24.46 -16.65
CA ALA A 200 20.07 -23.82 -15.36
C ALA A 200 18.90 -22.81 -15.37
N ASP A 201 18.51 -22.30 -16.54
CA ASP A 201 17.49 -21.25 -16.68
C ASP A 201 16.08 -21.84 -16.64
N LEU A 202 15.96 -23.10 -17.06
CA LEU A 202 14.71 -23.86 -16.97
C LEU A 202 14.32 -24.08 -15.51
N GLY A 203 15.27 -24.39 -14.63
CA GLY A 203 15.01 -24.59 -13.20
C GLY A 203 14.51 -23.33 -12.51
N VAL A 204 15.12 -22.17 -12.81
CA VAL A 204 14.67 -20.88 -12.26
C VAL A 204 13.32 -20.47 -12.83
N GLY A 205 13.09 -20.68 -14.13
CA GLY A 205 11.79 -20.41 -14.76
C GLY A 205 10.67 -21.25 -14.18
N VAL A 206 10.89 -22.56 -13.98
CA VAL A 206 9.91 -23.47 -13.37
C VAL A 206 9.66 -23.09 -11.92
N ALA A 207 10.70 -22.81 -11.13
CA ALA A 207 10.53 -22.37 -9.74
C ALA A 207 9.73 -21.06 -9.65
N ALA A 208 10.04 -20.08 -10.50
CA ALA A 208 9.31 -18.82 -10.56
C ALA A 208 7.85 -19.01 -10.98
N ALA A 209 7.58 -19.89 -11.96
CA ALA A 209 6.23 -20.22 -12.40
C ALA A 209 5.43 -20.95 -11.31
N LEU A 210 6.06 -21.86 -10.56
CA LEU A 210 5.44 -22.53 -9.41
C LEU A 210 5.12 -21.55 -8.29
N VAL A 211 6.05 -20.66 -7.95
CA VAL A 211 5.83 -19.61 -6.94
C VAL A 211 4.72 -18.67 -7.40
N LEU A 212 4.75 -18.23 -8.66
CA LEU A 212 3.70 -17.39 -9.22
C LEU A 212 2.34 -18.10 -9.21
N GLY A 213 2.28 -19.37 -9.63
CA GLY A 213 1.06 -20.18 -9.60
C GLY A 213 0.52 -20.34 -8.19
N LEU A 214 1.38 -20.59 -7.20
CA LEU A 214 0.99 -20.65 -5.79
C LEU A 214 0.48 -19.29 -5.28
N LEU A 215 1.14 -18.19 -5.65
CA LEU A 215 0.69 -16.85 -5.28
C LEU A 215 -0.66 -16.51 -5.89
N LEU A 216 -0.86 -16.79 -7.17
CA LEU A 216 -2.14 -16.58 -7.85
C LEU A 216 -3.24 -17.44 -7.22
N TYR A 217 -2.95 -18.71 -6.90
CA TYR A 217 -3.87 -19.59 -6.19
C TYR A 217 -4.21 -19.05 -4.79
N GLN A 218 -3.23 -18.54 -4.03
CA GLN A 218 -3.50 -17.91 -2.73
C GLN A 218 -4.30 -16.61 -2.86
N ILE A 219 -4.03 -15.82 -3.88
CA ILE A 219 -4.77 -14.58 -4.15
C ILE A 219 -6.23 -14.90 -4.44
N ASP A 220 -6.50 -15.92 -5.25
CA ASP A 220 -7.85 -16.36 -5.60
C ASP A 220 -8.58 -16.98 -4.39
N THR A 221 -7.97 -18.00 -3.77
CA THR A 221 -8.60 -18.73 -2.65
C THR A 221 -8.85 -17.88 -1.41
N ARG A 222 -7.98 -16.90 -1.11
CA ARG A 222 -8.18 -15.97 0.00
C ARG A 222 -8.99 -14.74 -0.38
N ASN A 223 -9.44 -14.67 -1.64
CA ASN A 223 -10.07 -13.49 -2.21
C ASN A 223 -9.25 -12.22 -1.90
N ALA A 224 -7.92 -12.32 -2.02
CA ALA A 224 -6.98 -11.29 -1.58
C ALA A 224 -7.06 -10.00 -2.40
N LEU A 225 -7.75 -10.02 -3.54
CA LEU A 225 -8.09 -8.81 -4.30
C LEU A 225 -9.35 -8.13 -3.76
N ALA A 226 -10.26 -8.86 -3.11
CA ALA A 226 -11.40 -8.23 -2.47
C ALA A 226 -10.94 -7.36 -1.31
N SER A 227 -11.52 -6.15 -1.27
CA SER A 227 -11.29 -5.24 -0.15
C SER A 227 -11.93 -5.83 1.10
N THR A 228 -11.22 -5.79 2.23
CA THR A 228 -11.80 -6.12 3.54
C THR A 228 -12.68 -4.98 4.08
N CYS A 229 -12.73 -3.86 3.35
CA CYS A 229 -13.60 -2.73 3.59
C CYS A 229 -14.99 -3.03 3.02
N TYR A 230 -16.04 -2.57 3.70
CA TYR A 230 -17.38 -2.51 3.12
C TYR A 230 -17.39 -1.61 1.88
N LYS A 231 -16.69 -0.47 1.97
CA LYS A 231 -16.44 0.42 0.83
C LYS A 231 -15.10 1.12 0.99
N GLU A 232 -14.28 1.07 -0.04
CA GLU A 232 -13.05 1.85 -0.13
C GLU A 232 -13.40 3.18 -0.82
N THR A 233 -13.14 4.29 -0.14
CA THR A 233 -13.34 5.64 -0.68
C THR A 233 -11.97 6.30 -0.89
N ASP A 234 -11.95 7.47 -1.52
CA ASP A 234 -10.72 8.26 -1.66
C ASP A 234 -10.09 8.65 -0.31
N TYR A 235 -10.86 8.57 0.79
CA TYR A 235 -10.42 8.98 2.12
C TYR A 235 -10.22 7.83 3.10
N TYR A 236 -11.12 6.83 3.10
CA TYR A 236 -11.16 5.81 4.14
C TYR A 236 -11.58 4.43 3.60
N CYS A 237 -11.05 3.40 4.23
CA CYS A 237 -11.63 2.07 4.27
C CYS A 237 -12.83 2.08 5.24
N ILE A 238 -14.04 2.14 4.72
CA ILE A 238 -15.27 2.13 5.53
C ILE A 238 -15.62 0.70 5.89
N LYS A 239 -15.85 0.42 7.17
CA LYS A 239 -16.39 -0.84 7.69
C LYS A 239 -17.58 -0.55 8.60
N VAL A 240 -18.62 -1.36 8.48
CA VAL A 240 -19.77 -1.34 9.40
C VAL A 240 -19.84 -2.69 10.09
N THR A 241 -19.63 -2.70 11.40
CA THR A 241 -19.60 -3.94 12.20
C THR A 241 -20.68 -3.92 13.26
N ASP A 242 -21.23 -5.08 13.58
CA ASP A 242 -22.18 -5.21 14.68
C ASP A 242 -21.43 -5.29 16.01
N HIS A 243 -21.87 -4.48 16.97
CA HIS A 243 -21.38 -4.47 18.34
C HIS A 243 -22.57 -4.66 19.28
N ILE A 244 -22.62 -5.80 19.95
CA ILE A 244 -23.69 -6.10 20.91
C ILE A 244 -23.26 -5.54 22.27
N VAL A 245 -24.01 -4.57 22.79
CA VAL A 245 -23.81 -4.06 24.15
C VAL A 245 -24.86 -4.68 25.06
N SER A 246 -24.42 -5.51 26.01
CA SER A 246 -25.19 -6.08 27.13
C SER A 246 -26.65 -6.45 26.82
N SER A 247 -26.89 -7.73 26.53
CA SER A 247 -28.21 -8.40 26.54
C SER A 247 -29.29 -7.72 25.67
N ASP A 248 -29.20 -7.90 24.35
CA ASP A 248 -30.20 -7.59 23.29
C ASP A 248 -30.16 -6.24 22.55
N ARG A 249 -29.20 -5.33 22.82
CA ARG A 249 -29.07 -4.11 22.01
C ARG A 249 -27.97 -4.20 20.96
N LEU A 250 -28.38 -4.29 19.69
CA LEU A 250 -27.48 -4.29 18.53
C LEU A 250 -27.10 -2.85 18.14
N LEU A 251 -25.80 -2.54 18.21
CA LEU A 251 -25.25 -1.28 17.72
C LEU A 251 -24.49 -1.51 16.42
N LYS A 252 -24.82 -0.74 15.39
CA LYS A 252 -24.00 -0.62 14.19
C LYS A 252 -22.83 0.30 14.49
N THR A 253 -21.62 -0.20 14.29
CA THR A 253 -20.38 0.54 14.54
C THR A 253 -19.79 0.98 13.22
N LEU A 254 -19.60 2.29 13.04
CA LEU A 254 -18.90 2.83 11.88
C LEU A 254 -17.41 2.90 12.20
N VAL A 255 -16.64 2.11 11.48
CA VAL A 255 -15.18 2.07 11.56
C VAL A 255 -14.61 2.66 10.26
N LEU A 256 -13.78 3.68 10.39
CA LEU A 256 -13.03 4.24 9.27
C LEU A 256 -11.55 3.86 9.47
N ASP A 257 -11.01 3.13 8.51
CA ASP A 257 -9.71 2.46 8.60
C ASP A 257 -9.61 1.53 9.82
N HIS A 258 -9.04 2.02 10.91
CA HIS A 258 -8.83 1.29 12.16
C HIS A 258 -9.63 1.89 13.35
N LEU A 259 -10.12 3.12 13.22
CA LEU A 259 -10.74 3.85 14.32
C LEU A 259 -12.26 3.69 14.30
N ILE A 260 -12.85 3.58 15.48
CA ILE A 260 -14.29 3.64 15.64
C ILE A 260 -14.70 5.11 15.63
N HIS A 261 -15.54 5.50 14.68
CA HIS A 261 -16.00 6.89 14.53
C HIS A 261 -17.40 7.09 15.12
N SER A 262 -18.20 6.03 15.21
CA SER A 262 -19.53 6.13 15.81
C SER A 262 -20.11 4.77 16.17
N TYR A 263 -21.02 4.79 17.15
CA TYR A 263 -21.98 3.72 17.42
C TYR A 263 -23.38 4.27 17.11
N ASN A 264 -24.18 3.48 16.41
CA ASN A 264 -25.54 3.83 16.06
C ASN A 264 -26.47 2.69 16.50
N SER A 265 -27.44 2.99 17.37
CA SER A 265 -28.52 2.04 17.65
C SER A 265 -29.55 2.16 16.54
N VAL A 266 -29.86 1.04 15.89
CA VAL A 266 -30.83 1.03 14.79
C VAL A 266 -32.24 1.28 15.33
N ASP A 267 -32.58 0.64 16.46
CA ASP A 267 -33.93 0.64 17.03
C ASP A 267 -34.19 1.83 17.97
N ASP A 268 -33.16 2.38 18.61
CA ASP A 268 -33.29 3.46 19.60
C ASP A 268 -32.38 4.66 19.24
N PRO A 269 -32.88 5.64 18.46
CA PRO A 269 -32.14 6.86 18.10
C PRO A 269 -31.68 7.69 19.31
N THR A 270 -32.30 7.51 20.48
CA THR A 270 -31.95 8.28 21.69
C THR A 270 -30.77 7.70 22.45
N TYR A 271 -30.36 6.47 22.09
CA TYR A 271 -29.23 5.81 22.73
C TYR A 271 -27.90 6.26 22.14
N LEU A 272 -27.18 7.05 22.92
CA LEU A 272 -25.88 7.57 22.57
C LEU A 272 -24.81 6.80 23.35
N GLN A 273 -24.01 5.97 22.67
CA GLN A 273 -22.92 5.23 23.32
C GLN A 273 -21.62 6.05 23.38
N TYR A 274 -21.31 6.76 22.29
CA TYR A 274 -20.04 7.46 22.14
C TYR A 274 -20.01 8.77 22.96
N GLY A 275 -18.94 8.99 23.72
CA GLY A 275 -18.85 10.11 24.68
C GLY A 275 -19.03 11.50 24.06
N TYR A 276 -18.40 11.80 22.92
CA TYR A 276 -18.55 13.11 22.28
C TYR A 276 -20.00 13.39 21.84
N ILE A 277 -20.71 12.37 21.37
CA ILE A 277 -22.12 12.54 20.93
C ILE A 277 -23.02 12.84 22.13
N LYS A 278 -22.72 12.30 23.32
CA LYS A 278 -23.43 12.65 24.56
C LYS A 278 -23.23 14.13 24.91
N VAL A 279 -22.01 14.64 24.77
CA VAL A 279 -21.70 16.06 24.98
C VAL A 279 -22.44 16.94 23.98
N ASP A 280 -22.43 16.56 22.70
CA ASP A 280 -23.17 17.27 21.66
C ASP A 280 -24.68 17.29 21.96
N ALA A 281 -25.23 16.16 22.41
CA ALA A 281 -26.64 16.05 22.80
C ALA A 281 -26.99 16.95 24.00
N GLU A 282 -26.18 16.94 25.07
CA GLU A 282 -26.36 17.84 26.21
C GLU A 282 -26.30 19.32 25.79
N MET A 283 -25.39 19.66 24.88
CA MET A 283 -25.30 21.01 24.33
C MET A 283 -26.57 21.38 23.56
N THR A 284 -27.10 20.47 22.74
CA THR A 284 -28.34 20.72 21.99
C THR A 284 -29.56 20.86 22.90
N GLU A 285 -29.65 20.06 23.97
CA GLU A 285 -30.71 20.20 24.98
C GLU A 285 -30.63 21.58 25.67
N TYR A 286 -29.43 22.02 26.02
CA TYR A 286 -29.22 23.34 26.63
C TYR A 286 -29.63 24.50 25.69
N VAL A 287 -29.30 24.39 24.40
CA VAL A 287 -29.70 25.38 23.39
C VAL A 287 -31.22 25.38 23.21
N ALA A 288 -31.84 24.21 23.14
CA ALA A 288 -33.29 24.05 23.01
C ALA A 288 -34.05 24.70 24.17
N GLN A 289 -33.54 24.61 25.39
CA GLN A 289 -34.14 25.26 26.57
C GLN A 289 -34.12 26.80 26.46
N LYS A 290 -33.08 27.36 25.82
CA LYS A 290 -32.95 28.82 25.65
C LYS A 290 -33.66 29.35 24.41
N THR A 291 -33.72 28.54 23.35
CA THR A 291 -34.25 28.93 22.04
C THR A 291 -35.11 27.79 21.51
N PRO A 292 -36.41 27.77 21.83
CA PRO A 292 -37.29 26.64 21.50
C PRO A 292 -37.40 26.32 20.00
N ASP A 293 -37.30 27.35 19.15
CA ASP A 293 -37.43 27.23 17.68
C ASP A 293 -36.07 27.26 16.95
N TYR A 294 -35.00 26.79 17.59
CA TYR A 294 -33.70 26.76 16.95
C TYR A 294 -33.68 25.79 15.76
N ARG A 295 -32.94 26.15 14.70
CA ARG A 295 -32.77 25.31 13.52
C ARG A 295 -31.36 24.75 13.50
N ALA A 296 -31.24 23.44 13.34
CA ALA A 296 -29.95 22.77 13.19
C ALA A 296 -29.70 22.43 11.71
N PHE A 297 -28.48 22.71 11.24
CA PHE A 297 -28.03 22.31 9.90
C PHE A 297 -26.81 21.40 10.05
N PHE A 298 -26.89 20.20 9.49
CA PHE A 298 -25.83 19.20 9.57
C PHE A 298 -25.05 19.16 8.26
N VAL A 299 -23.76 19.51 8.30
CA VAL A 299 -22.83 19.30 7.19
C VAL A 299 -22.16 17.95 7.36
N GLY A 300 -22.66 16.97 6.62
CA GLY A 300 -22.27 15.57 6.78
C GLY A 300 -23.02 14.88 7.94
N GLY A 301 -23.13 13.55 7.87
CA GLY A 301 -23.89 12.77 8.85
C GLY A 301 -23.04 11.94 9.81
N GLY A 302 -21.76 11.67 9.49
CA GLY A 302 -21.02 10.61 10.17
C GLY A 302 -21.75 9.27 10.03
N ALA A 303 -22.17 8.67 11.15
CA ALA A 303 -23.07 7.51 11.16
C ALA A 303 -24.56 7.87 11.36
N TYR A 304 -24.91 9.15 11.18
CA TYR A 304 -26.24 9.73 11.41
C TYR A 304 -26.77 9.58 12.84
N THR A 305 -25.91 9.30 13.82
CA THR A 305 -26.32 9.15 15.23
C THR A 305 -26.89 10.45 15.81
N LEU A 306 -26.17 11.58 15.68
CA LEU A 306 -26.65 12.87 16.21
C LEU A 306 -27.84 13.42 15.42
N PRO A 307 -27.86 13.42 14.06
CA PRO A 307 -29.05 13.81 13.31
C PRO A 307 -30.33 13.05 13.70
N ARG A 308 -30.25 11.71 13.84
CA ARG A 308 -31.41 10.90 14.25
C ARG A 308 -31.85 11.17 15.68
N TYR A 309 -30.90 11.42 16.60
CA TYR A 309 -31.22 11.84 17.97
C TYR A 309 -32.00 13.18 17.96
N MET A 310 -31.52 14.14 17.17
CA MET A 310 -32.09 15.47 17.06
C MET A 310 -33.48 15.45 16.44
N GLU A 311 -33.69 14.66 15.39
CA GLU A 311 -35.02 14.48 14.77
C GLU A 311 -36.07 13.94 15.76
N VAL A 312 -35.66 13.11 16.73
CA VAL A 312 -36.58 12.55 17.73
C VAL A 312 -36.78 13.49 18.93
N ARG A 313 -35.73 14.18 19.40
CA ARG A 313 -35.79 15.05 20.60
C ARG A 313 -36.17 16.49 20.30
N HIS A 314 -35.86 16.97 19.09
CA HIS A 314 -35.98 18.35 18.64
C HIS A 314 -36.40 18.39 17.15
N PRO A 315 -37.61 17.91 16.81
CA PRO A 315 -38.10 17.84 15.43
C PRO A 315 -38.28 19.20 14.76
#